data_AF-A0A914Z9H5-F1
#
_entry.id   AF-A0A914Z9H5-F1
#
_cell.length_a   1.000
_cell.length_b   1.000
_cell.length_c   1.000
_cell.angle_alpha   90.00
_cell.angle_beta   90.00
_cell.angle_gamma   90.00
#
_symmetry.space_group_name_H-M   'P 1'
#
loop_
_entity.id
_entity.type
_entity.pdbx_description
1 polymer ?
#
loop_
_entity_poly.entity_id
_entity_poly.type
_entity_poly.pdbx_seq_one_letter_code
_entity_poly.pdbx_strand_id
1 'polypeptide(L)'
;MFVQLCELSVGNTFSEKKALFLTDITNSENDVAHKILFVLRLWAQTHGIFGTNSSNKPGAFKSYAFSLLFVAFLQESKLIGPITFRGNEFIDDCVTDYIHPILQINPSNETLISVIRGFFVYVCQKIKENSVVSIRDSKIYDWEEFWVNAATIDARITEKFEKSFINIQDPLELSHNVCASVGRLVIGLLRRKAMLSLSKLKTASFSLSSIFDLSAIQNGNDATNTELQLTLAPELPPSKVLEAVNTVFEDILKLDLIPEQTNKRHKFESKALQGYSCYFSTCETWIGRRPIKREIQKKHKNLAMKDVEQMVSSTIQRNSLGWDGKSNDPLLEFCVETLYDPDTGILSLQFRRNMGDMKKVIDIFHFFQQFFEKDNCQILRNVLSLPFNAPPAGPTSSSTPSPNAMEID
;
A
#
# COMPACT_ATOMS: atom_id res chain seq x y z
N MET A 1 -17.26 1.34 26.92
CA MET A 1 -17.35 2.81 26.97
C MET A 1 -16.77 3.32 25.66
N PHE A 2 -17.61 3.69 24.69
CA PHE A 2 -17.13 4.24 23.42
C PHE A 2 -16.81 5.72 23.65
N VAL A 3 -15.52 6.05 23.74
CA VAL A 3 -15.09 7.44 23.69
C VAL A 3 -15.22 7.88 22.24
N GLN A 4 -16.24 8.67 21.93
CA GLN A 4 -16.38 9.26 20.61
C GLN A 4 -15.38 10.40 20.51
N LEU A 5 -14.26 10.16 19.83
CA LEU A 5 -13.30 11.19 19.48
C LEU A 5 -13.92 12.05 18.38
N CYS A 6 -14.16 13.33 18.62
CA CYS A 6 -14.61 14.28 17.61
C CYS A 6 -13.59 15.42 17.48
N GLU A 7 -13.37 15.86 16.25
CA GLU A 7 -12.61 17.09 15.98
C GLU A 7 -13.60 18.25 15.87
N LEU A 8 -13.37 19.29 16.67
CA LEU A 8 -14.13 20.53 16.61
C LEU A 8 -13.29 21.57 15.87
N SER A 9 -13.69 21.89 14.64
CA SER A 9 -13.07 22.94 13.85
C SER A 9 -13.96 24.18 13.87
N VAL A 10 -13.37 25.35 14.17
CA VAL A 10 -14.06 26.64 14.07
C VAL A 10 -13.84 27.21 12.67
N GLY A 11 -14.90 27.62 11.98
CA GLY A 11 -14.81 28.31 10.68
C GLY A 11 -14.47 27.42 9.46
N ASN A 12 -14.65 26.10 9.55
CA ASN A 12 -14.38 25.19 8.43
C ASN A 12 -15.58 25.08 7.48
N THR A 13 -15.95 26.20 6.87
CA THR A 13 -17.12 26.34 6.00
C THR A 13 -17.03 25.45 4.76
N PHE A 14 -15.81 25.19 4.27
CA PHE A 14 -15.58 24.23 3.18
C PHE A 14 -15.98 22.81 3.57
N SER A 15 -15.60 22.33 4.76
CA SER A 15 -15.96 20.96 5.18
C SER A 15 -17.47 20.77 5.29
N GLU A 16 -18.20 21.80 5.73
CA GLU A 16 -19.65 21.80 5.74
C GLU A 16 -20.22 21.68 4.33
N LYS A 17 -19.80 22.54 3.39
CA LYS A 17 -20.25 22.49 1.98
C LYS A 17 -19.87 21.17 1.30
N LYS A 18 -18.69 20.60 1.59
CA LYS A 18 -18.26 19.29 1.08
C LYS A 18 -19.12 18.15 1.60
N ALA A 19 -19.50 18.20 2.88
CA ALA A 19 -20.41 17.22 3.47
C ALA A 19 -21.81 17.32 2.86
N LEU A 20 -22.32 18.54 2.68
CA LEU A 20 -23.58 18.80 1.98
C LEU A 20 -23.53 18.31 0.53
N PHE A 21 -22.46 18.60 -0.20
CA PHE A 21 -22.23 18.11 -1.56
C PHE A 21 -22.34 16.59 -1.69
N LEU A 22 -21.66 15.84 -0.81
CA LEU A 22 -21.78 14.39 -0.82
C LEU A 22 -23.18 13.92 -0.43
N THR A 23 -23.80 14.60 0.54
CA THR A 23 -25.15 14.29 0.99
C THR A 23 -26.13 14.47 -0.16
N ASP A 24 -26.09 15.59 -0.87
CA ASP A 24 -26.99 15.91 -1.97
C ASP A 24 -26.86 14.95 -3.16
N ILE A 25 -25.63 14.51 -3.47
CA ILE A 25 -25.41 13.58 -4.59
C ILE A 25 -25.86 12.16 -4.22
N THR A 26 -25.80 11.79 -2.93
CA THR A 26 -26.10 10.43 -2.48
C THR A 26 -27.53 10.26 -1.97
N ASN A 27 -28.12 11.33 -1.43
CA ASN A 27 -29.52 11.42 -1.02
C ASN A 27 -30.40 11.73 -2.23
N SER A 28 -30.73 10.67 -2.95
CA SER A 28 -31.84 10.66 -3.91
C SER A 28 -33.11 10.15 -3.24
N GLU A 29 -34.25 10.28 -3.91
CA GLU A 29 -35.56 9.78 -3.44
C GLU A 29 -35.54 8.30 -2.99
N ASN A 30 -34.62 7.48 -3.53
CA ASN A 30 -34.57 6.03 -3.26
C ASN A 30 -33.39 5.57 -2.38
N ASP A 31 -32.53 6.48 -1.89
CA ASP A 31 -31.40 6.20 -0.98
C ASP A 31 -30.37 5.16 -1.51
N VAL A 32 -30.44 4.80 -2.79
CA VAL A 32 -29.65 3.70 -3.37
C VAL A 32 -28.16 4.05 -3.43
N ALA A 33 -27.83 5.26 -3.88
CA ALA A 33 -26.44 5.71 -3.94
C ALA A 33 -25.80 5.77 -2.54
N HIS A 34 -26.55 6.23 -1.53
CA HIS A 34 -26.09 6.22 -0.15
C HIS A 34 -25.81 4.79 0.34
N LYS A 35 -26.72 3.84 0.13
CA LYS A 35 -26.52 2.42 0.48
C LYS A 35 -25.31 1.81 -0.20
N ILE A 36 -25.10 2.09 -1.49
CA ILE A 36 -23.95 1.62 -2.24
C ILE A 36 -22.66 2.23 -1.69
N LEU A 37 -22.63 3.54 -1.48
CA LEU A 37 -21.46 4.23 -0.92
C LEU A 37 -21.15 3.70 0.48
N PHE A 38 -22.16 3.45 1.31
CA PHE A 38 -21.99 2.84 2.63
C PHE A 38 -21.36 1.45 2.53
N VAL A 39 -21.88 0.58 1.66
CA VAL A 39 -21.30 -0.76 1.41
C VAL A 39 -19.85 -0.66 0.93
N LEU A 40 -19.55 0.25 0.00
CA LEU A 40 -18.19 0.45 -0.51
C LEU A 40 -17.24 1.01 0.55
N ARG A 41 -17.69 1.94 1.41
CA ARG A 41 -16.91 2.45 2.53
C ARG A 41 -16.64 1.35 3.56
N LEU A 42 -17.64 0.54 3.90
CA LEU A 42 -17.46 -0.60 4.80
C LEU A 42 -16.48 -1.60 4.21
N TRP A 43 -16.59 -1.88 2.92
CA TRP A 43 -15.63 -2.71 2.19
C TRP A 43 -14.22 -2.14 2.29
N ALA A 44 -14.03 -0.85 1.99
CA ALA A 44 -12.74 -0.19 2.06
C ALA A 44 -12.14 -0.24 3.47
N GLN A 45 -12.97 -0.06 4.51
CA GLN A 45 -12.58 -0.21 5.91
C GLN A 45 -12.10 -1.63 6.22
N THR A 46 -12.87 -2.66 5.84
CA THR A 46 -12.51 -4.07 6.11
C THR A 46 -11.20 -4.49 5.44
N HIS A 47 -10.83 -3.81 4.36
CA HIS A 47 -9.60 -4.09 3.61
C HIS A 47 -8.43 -3.17 3.99
N GLY A 48 -8.57 -2.31 5.00
CA GLY A 48 -7.51 -1.42 5.48
C GLY A 48 -7.13 -0.31 4.49
N ILE A 49 -8.07 0.08 3.62
CA ILE A 49 -7.85 1.17 2.64
C ILE A 49 -7.89 2.52 3.36
N PHE A 50 -8.77 2.66 4.34
CA PHE A 50 -8.79 3.79 5.26
C PHE A 50 -7.71 3.59 6.33
N GLY A 51 -7.02 4.66 6.68
CA GLY A 51 -6.01 4.64 7.75
C GLY A 51 -6.64 4.23 9.08
N THR A 52 -5.92 3.47 9.90
CA THR A 52 -6.36 3.12 11.25
C THR A 52 -6.19 4.32 12.18
N ASN A 53 -7.24 4.68 12.93
CA ASN A 53 -7.25 5.83 13.86
C ASN A 53 -6.09 5.86 14.88
N SER A 54 -5.41 4.74 15.12
CA SER A 54 -4.32 4.60 16.09
C SER A 54 -2.93 4.91 15.54
N SER A 55 -2.76 5.03 14.21
CA SER A 55 -1.49 5.38 13.60
C SER A 55 -1.74 6.32 12.43
N ASN A 56 -1.29 7.56 12.54
CA ASN A 56 -1.11 8.48 11.43
C ASN A 56 -0.10 7.87 10.43
N LYS A 57 -0.47 6.80 9.73
CA LYS A 57 0.32 6.26 8.64
C LYS A 57 0.22 7.27 7.50
N PRO A 58 1.31 7.98 7.16
CA PRO A 58 1.30 8.82 5.97
C PRO A 58 0.97 7.92 4.78
N GLY A 59 0.08 8.37 3.88
CA GLY A 59 -0.29 7.59 2.70
C GLY A 59 -1.73 7.07 2.65
N ALA A 60 -2.51 7.14 3.73
CA ALA A 60 -3.84 6.52 3.79
C ALA A 60 -4.90 7.22 2.92
N PHE A 61 -5.88 6.46 2.44
CA PHE A 61 -7.02 7.00 1.69
C PHE A 61 -8.02 7.65 2.65
N LYS A 62 -8.40 8.91 2.40
CA LYS A 62 -9.43 9.58 3.20
C LYS A 62 -10.83 9.14 2.74
N SER A 63 -11.76 8.98 3.68
CA SER A 63 -13.16 8.61 3.37
C SER A 63 -13.83 9.61 2.39
N TYR A 64 -13.54 10.90 2.54
CA TYR A 64 -14.01 11.94 1.61
C TYR A 64 -13.53 11.69 0.17
N ALA A 65 -12.21 11.50 -0.01
CA ALA A 65 -11.63 11.20 -1.32
C ALA A 65 -12.23 9.93 -1.94
N PHE A 66 -12.50 8.89 -1.14
CA PHE A 66 -13.08 7.64 -1.63
C PHE A 66 -14.53 7.84 -2.09
N SER A 67 -15.23 8.76 -1.45
CA SER A 67 -16.60 9.10 -1.80
C SER A 67 -16.64 9.91 -3.09
N LEU A 68 -15.71 10.84 -3.27
CA LEU A 68 -15.50 11.55 -4.52
C LEU A 68 -15.14 10.61 -5.67
N LEU A 69 -14.33 9.58 -5.42
CA LEU A 69 -14.05 8.53 -6.40
C LEU A 69 -15.32 7.78 -6.83
N PHE A 70 -16.25 7.53 -5.90
CA PHE A 70 -17.56 6.97 -6.21
C PHE A 70 -18.42 7.92 -7.04
N VAL A 71 -18.44 9.22 -6.72
CA VAL A 71 -19.15 10.24 -7.52
C VAL A 71 -18.62 10.27 -8.96
N ALA A 72 -17.30 10.27 -9.14
CA ALA A 72 -16.68 10.22 -10.47
C ALA A 72 -17.06 8.97 -11.26
N PHE A 73 -17.17 7.82 -10.59
CA PHE A 73 -17.67 6.59 -11.20
C PHE A 73 -19.15 6.71 -11.64
N LEU A 74 -20.01 7.32 -10.82
CA LEU A 74 -21.41 7.54 -11.18
C LEU A 74 -21.53 8.43 -12.42
N GLN A 75 -20.70 9.47 -12.52
CA GLN A 75 -20.61 10.37 -13.68
C GLN A 75 -20.15 9.63 -14.94
N GLU A 76 -19.03 8.90 -14.88
CA GLU A 76 -18.51 8.10 -16.01
C GLU A 76 -19.53 7.06 -16.48
N SER A 77 -20.27 6.46 -15.54
CA SER A 77 -21.31 5.47 -15.83
C SER A 77 -22.64 6.09 -16.26
N LYS A 78 -22.72 7.42 -16.35
CA LYS A 78 -23.93 8.20 -16.67
C LYS A 78 -25.11 7.92 -15.73
N LEU A 79 -24.81 7.49 -14.50
CA LEU A 79 -25.80 7.29 -13.44
C LEU A 79 -26.16 8.61 -12.76
N ILE A 80 -25.26 9.60 -12.86
CA ILE A 80 -25.55 11.01 -12.62
C ILE A 80 -25.05 11.83 -13.80
N GLY A 81 -25.72 12.94 -14.10
CA GLY A 81 -25.23 13.89 -15.10
C GLY A 81 -24.04 14.72 -14.60
N PRO A 82 -23.43 15.54 -15.47
CA PRO A 82 -22.45 16.54 -15.07
C PRO A 82 -23.03 17.49 -14.03
N ILE A 83 -22.21 17.88 -13.06
CA ILE A 83 -22.65 18.79 -11.98
C ILE A 83 -22.54 20.21 -12.50
N THR A 84 -23.67 20.91 -12.58
CA THR A 84 -23.71 22.29 -13.07
C THR A 84 -23.58 23.25 -11.91
N PHE A 85 -22.46 23.97 -11.85
CA PHE A 85 -22.23 25.02 -10.87
C PHE A 85 -22.87 26.34 -11.31
N ARG A 86 -23.48 27.06 -10.37
CA ARG A 86 -24.29 28.25 -10.66
C ARG A 86 -23.52 29.55 -10.51
N GLY A 87 -22.59 29.65 -9.56
CA GLY A 87 -21.76 30.84 -9.38
C GLY A 87 -22.44 31.97 -8.61
N ASN A 88 -23.41 31.67 -7.73
CA ASN A 88 -24.01 32.66 -6.84
C ASN A 88 -23.45 32.61 -5.41
N GLU A 89 -22.88 31.47 -5.00
CA GLU A 89 -22.27 31.31 -3.68
C GLU A 89 -20.77 31.04 -3.82
N PHE A 90 -19.98 31.73 -2.99
CA PHE A 90 -18.52 31.61 -2.99
C PHE A 90 -18.00 31.46 -1.56
N ILE A 91 -16.95 30.65 -1.40
CA ILE A 91 -16.10 30.59 -0.22
C ILE A 91 -14.67 30.73 -0.71
N ASP A 92 -13.91 31.71 -0.22
CA ASP A 92 -12.53 31.99 -0.67
C ASP A 92 -12.38 31.97 -2.20
N ASP A 93 -13.27 32.68 -2.91
CA ASP A 93 -13.35 32.76 -4.37
C ASP A 93 -13.60 31.41 -5.10
N CYS A 94 -14.03 30.37 -4.37
CA CYS A 94 -14.44 29.09 -4.93
C CYS A 94 -15.98 29.02 -5.01
N VAL A 95 -16.51 28.77 -6.20
CA VAL A 95 -17.96 28.56 -6.40
C VAL A 95 -18.42 27.32 -5.64
N THR A 96 -19.43 27.47 -4.78
CA THR A 96 -19.94 26.37 -3.94
C THR A 96 -21.38 25.96 -4.22
N ASP A 97 -22.14 26.74 -4.99
CA ASP A 97 -23.51 26.40 -5.36
C ASP A 97 -23.60 25.63 -6.69
N TYR A 98 -24.44 24.60 -6.70
CA TYR A 98 -24.62 23.70 -7.85
C TYR A 98 -26.08 23.23 -7.96
N ILE A 99 -26.43 22.72 -9.13
CA ILE A 99 -27.69 22.03 -9.37
C ILE A 99 -27.52 20.58 -8.96
N HIS A 100 -28.41 20.09 -8.09
CA HIS A 100 -28.41 18.68 -7.67
C HIS A 100 -28.59 17.77 -8.89
N PRO A 101 -27.64 16.85 -9.14
CA PRO A 101 -27.77 15.92 -10.26
C PRO A 101 -28.87 14.89 -9.95
N ILE A 102 -29.64 14.52 -10.97
CA ILE A 102 -30.67 13.49 -10.85
C ILE A 102 -30.00 12.12 -10.92
N LEU A 103 -30.23 11.29 -9.90
CA LEU A 103 -29.73 9.92 -9.85
C LEU A 103 -30.60 8.99 -10.71
N GLN A 104 -29.96 8.26 -11.63
CA GLN A 104 -30.60 7.33 -12.55
C GLN A 104 -30.29 5.87 -12.19
N ILE A 105 -30.51 5.49 -10.93
CA ILE A 105 -30.31 4.12 -10.45
C ILE A 105 -31.64 3.50 -10.03
N ASN A 106 -31.98 2.36 -10.62
CA ASN A 106 -33.14 1.56 -10.21
C ASN A 106 -32.83 0.82 -8.89
N PRO A 107 -33.69 0.86 -7.86
CA PRO A 107 -33.45 0.28 -6.54
C PRO A 107 -33.40 -1.27 -6.45
N SER A 108 -33.19 -2.02 -7.55
CA SER A 108 -33.11 -3.48 -7.46
C SER A 108 -31.77 -3.98 -6.90
N ASN A 109 -31.78 -5.15 -6.22
CA ASN A 109 -30.57 -5.79 -5.72
C ASN A 109 -29.56 -6.08 -6.85
N GLU A 110 -30.05 -6.55 -8.01
CA GLU A 110 -29.22 -6.79 -9.19
C GLU A 110 -28.53 -5.52 -9.66
N THR A 111 -29.23 -4.38 -9.61
CA THR A 111 -28.65 -3.06 -9.94
C THR A 111 -27.57 -2.70 -8.93
N LEU A 112 -27.81 -2.86 -7.63
CA LEU A 112 -26.81 -2.56 -6.60
C LEU A 112 -25.50 -3.34 -6.80
N ILE A 113 -25.60 -4.64 -7.09
CA ILE A 113 -24.43 -5.50 -7.34
C ILE A 113 -23.73 -5.11 -8.64
N SER A 114 -24.50 -4.82 -9.69
CA SER A 114 -23.97 -4.38 -10.97
C SER A 114 -23.18 -3.07 -10.82
N VAL A 115 -23.71 -2.12 -10.04
CA VAL A 115 -23.05 -0.84 -9.77
C VAL A 115 -21.78 -1.03 -8.93
N ILE A 116 -21.81 -1.87 -7.88
CA ILE A 116 -20.60 -2.20 -7.09
C ILE A 116 -19.52 -2.87 -7.97
N ARG A 117 -19.92 -3.81 -8.84
CA ARG A 117 -19.01 -4.46 -9.77
C ARG A 117 -18.43 -3.43 -10.75
N GLY A 118 -19.26 -2.56 -11.30
CA GLY A 118 -18.85 -1.45 -12.16
C GLY A 118 -17.83 -0.55 -11.47
N PHE A 119 -18.06 -0.21 -10.20
CA PHE A 119 -17.15 0.61 -9.41
C PHE A 119 -15.77 -0.06 -9.28
N PHE A 120 -15.71 -1.35 -8.94
CA PHE A 120 -14.42 -2.05 -8.87
C PHE A 120 -13.71 -2.12 -10.22
N VAL A 121 -14.43 -2.33 -11.32
CA VAL A 121 -13.85 -2.29 -12.68
C VAL A 121 -13.29 -0.90 -12.98
N TYR A 122 -14.04 0.16 -12.67
CA TYR A 122 -13.63 1.55 -12.86
C TYR A 122 -12.33 1.86 -12.11
N VAL A 123 -12.25 1.51 -10.83
CA VAL A 123 -11.04 1.71 -10.00
C VAL A 123 -9.82 1.00 -10.60
N CYS A 124 -9.99 -0.21 -11.13
CA CYS A 124 -8.89 -0.98 -11.70
C CYS A 124 -8.43 -0.47 -13.08
N GLN A 125 -9.35 0.04 -13.91
CA GLN A 125 -9.07 0.33 -15.32
C GLN A 125 -8.87 1.82 -15.62
N LYS A 126 -9.59 2.71 -14.92
CA LYS A 126 -9.68 4.12 -15.28
C LYS A 126 -8.79 5.02 -14.44
N ILE A 127 -8.57 4.65 -13.18
CA ILE A 127 -7.75 5.43 -12.26
C ILE A 127 -6.28 5.13 -12.53
N LYS A 128 -5.52 6.12 -13.01
CA LYS A 128 -4.09 6.01 -13.35
C LYS A 128 -3.25 7.04 -12.58
N GLU A 129 -1.94 6.79 -12.46
CA GLU A 129 -1.03 7.67 -11.72
C GLU A 129 -0.83 9.04 -12.41
N ASN A 130 -0.82 9.06 -13.74
CA ASN A 130 -0.66 10.28 -14.55
C ASN A 130 -1.98 10.84 -15.08
N SER A 131 -3.07 10.63 -14.35
CA SER A 131 -4.38 11.19 -14.70
C SER A 131 -4.96 11.97 -13.53
N VAL A 132 -5.77 12.99 -13.82
CA VAL A 132 -6.54 13.76 -12.85
C VAL A 132 -8.02 13.52 -13.06
N VAL A 133 -8.70 13.02 -12.03
CA VAL A 133 -10.15 12.86 -12.01
C VAL A 133 -10.76 14.20 -11.61
N SER A 134 -11.40 14.90 -12.56
CA SER A 134 -12.16 16.11 -12.31
C SER A 134 -13.65 15.80 -12.23
N ILE A 135 -14.21 15.95 -11.03
CA ILE A 135 -15.63 15.72 -10.77
C ILE A 135 -16.47 16.89 -11.29
N ARG A 136 -15.90 18.10 -11.26
CA ARG A 136 -16.54 19.30 -11.80
C ARG A 136 -16.77 19.18 -13.29
N ASP A 137 -15.77 18.70 -14.01
CA ASP A 137 -15.84 18.55 -15.47
C ASP A 137 -16.41 17.20 -15.89
N SER A 138 -16.67 16.30 -14.94
CA SER A 138 -17.10 14.92 -15.21
C SER A 138 -16.14 14.19 -16.17
N LYS A 139 -14.83 14.46 -16.03
CA LYS A 139 -13.80 14.00 -16.97
C LYS A 139 -12.54 13.55 -16.24
N ILE A 140 -11.86 12.57 -16.83
CA ILE A 140 -10.50 12.19 -16.45
C ILE A 140 -9.55 12.80 -17.48
N TYR A 141 -8.70 13.70 -17.03
CA TYR A 141 -7.66 14.32 -17.84
C TYR A 141 -6.37 13.51 -17.74
N ASP A 142 -5.63 13.39 -18.84
CA ASP A 142 -4.22 13.06 -18.75
C ASP A 142 -3.45 14.24 -18.14
N TRP A 143 -2.30 13.97 -17.51
CA TRP A 143 -1.57 14.99 -16.73
C TRP A 143 -1.28 16.25 -17.55
N GLU A 144 -0.81 16.12 -18.79
CA GLU A 144 -0.52 17.28 -19.66
C GLU A 144 -1.79 18.05 -20.04
N GLU A 145 -2.87 17.32 -20.37
CA GLU A 145 -4.17 17.91 -20.71
C GLU A 145 -4.76 18.70 -19.52
N PHE A 146 -4.57 18.18 -18.30
CA PHE A 146 -5.03 18.86 -17.08
C PHE A 146 -4.36 20.23 -16.93
N TRP A 147 -3.04 20.35 -17.14
CA TRP A 147 -2.32 21.61 -16.98
C TRP A 147 -2.69 22.66 -18.02
N VAL A 148 -2.93 22.23 -19.27
CA VAL A 148 -3.41 23.14 -20.33
C VAL A 148 -4.77 23.73 -19.95
N ASN A 149 -5.69 22.90 -19.43
CA ASN A 149 -7.01 23.36 -19.01
C ASN A 149 -6.95 24.18 -17.71
N ALA A 150 -6.17 23.75 -16.72
CA ALA A 150 -6.04 24.41 -15.43
C ALA A 150 -5.65 25.88 -15.53
N ALA A 151 -4.69 26.20 -16.41
CA ALA A 151 -4.21 27.56 -16.65
C ALA A 151 -5.31 28.51 -17.18
N THR A 152 -6.36 27.96 -17.82
CA THR A 152 -7.48 28.74 -18.37
C THR A 152 -8.65 28.89 -17.40
N ILE A 153 -8.78 27.98 -16.43
CA ILE A 153 -9.94 27.89 -15.54
C ILE A 153 -9.69 28.68 -14.25
N ASP A 154 -8.56 28.43 -13.60
CA ASP A 154 -8.24 29.03 -12.30
C ASP A 154 -6.73 28.98 -12.03
N ALA A 155 -6.11 30.16 -11.94
CA ALA A 155 -4.67 30.31 -11.71
C ALA A 155 -4.21 29.59 -10.43
N ARG A 156 -5.06 29.48 -9.41
CA ARG A 156 -4.74 28.83 -8.13
C ARG A 156 -4.47 27.33 -8.29
N ILE A 157 -5.09 26.69 -9.29
CA ILE A 157 -4.81 25.28 -9.61
C ILE A 157 -3.32 25.15 -9.94
N THR A 158 -2.79 26.10 -10.72
CA THR A 158 -1.39 26.01 -11.14
C THR A 158 -0.39 26.25 -10.02
N GLU A 159 -0.79 26.98 -8.99
CA GLU A 159 0.05 27.32 -7.84
C GLU A 159 0.06 26.24 -6.75
N LYS A 160 -1.09 25.57 -6.51
CA LYS A 160 -1.29 24.76 -5.29
C LYS A 160 -1.65 23.30 -5.55
N PHE A 161 -1.96 22.90 -6.78
CA PHE A 161 -2.37 21.51 -7.04
C PHE A 161 -1.19 20.55 -6.95
N GLU A 162 -1.15 19.75 -5.89
CA GLU A 162 -0.09 18.78 -5.65
C GLU A 162 -0.32 17.47 -6.40
N LYS A 163 0.70 17.02 -7.15
CA LYS A 163 0.69 15.71 -7.80
C LYS A 163 0.86 14.59 -6.78
N SER A 164 0.10 13.51 -6.97
CA SER A 164 0.19 12.26 -6.23
C SER A 164 0.07 11.06 -7.18
N PHE A 165 0.19 9.85 -6.62
CA PHE A 165 -0.02 8.59 -7.33
C PHE A 165 -1.49 8.36 -7.72
N ILE A 166 -2.42 9.08 -7.10
CA ILE A 166 -3.81 9.20 -7.54
C ILE A 166 -4.22 10.65 -7.36
N ASN A 167 -4.82 11.24 -8.39
CA ASN A 167 -5.18 12.65 -8.39
C ASN A 167 -6.69 12.78 -8.56
N ILE A 168 -7.36 13.22 -7.51
CA ILE A 168 -8.79 13.51 -7.53
C ILE A 168 -8.92 14.97 -7.15
N GLN A 169 -9.42 15.78 -8.08
CA GLN A 169 -9.66 17.19 -7.85
C GLN A 169 -10.90 17.36 -6.98
N ASP A 170 -10.80 18.19 -5.94
CA ASP A 170 -11.96 18.60 -5.15
C ASP A 170 -12.94 19.40 -6.03
N PRO A 171 -14.25 19.09 -6.03
CA PRO A 171 -15.20 19.77 -6.89
C PRO A 171 -15.48 21.23 -6.46
N LEU A 172 -15.23 21.57 -5.20
CA LEU A 172 -15.42 22.93 -4.67
C LEU A 172 -14.09 23.69 -4.64
N GLU A 173 -13.02 23.07 -4.15
CA GLU A 173 -11.67 23.67 -4.07
C GLU A 173 -10.77 23.16 -5.21
N LEU A 174 -10.90 23.72 -6.41
CA LEU A 174 -10.26 23.17 -7.62
C LEU A 174 -8.73 23.04 -7.56
N SER A 175 -8.07 23.84 -6.73
CA SER A 175 -6.63 23.75 -6.52
C SER A 175 -6.21 22.62 -5.57
N HIS A 176 -7.16 21.92 -4.96
CA HIS A 176 -6.91 20.89 -3.97
C HIS A 176 -7.02 19.48 -4.58
N ASN A 177 -5.93 18.72 -4.49
CA ASN A 177 -5.95 17.28 -4.73
C ASN A 177 -6.27 16.55 -3.42
N VAL A 178 -7.48 16.00 -3.29
CA VAL A 178 -7.92 15.31 -2.06
C VAL A 178 -7.11 14.04 -1.76
N CYS A 179 -6.30 13.60 -2.72
CA CYS A 179 -5.43 12.44 -2.64
C CYS A 179 -3.92 12.80 -2.60
N ALA A 180 -3.57 14.07 -2.40
CA ALA A 180 -2.16 14.51 -2.33
C ALA A 180 -1.32 13.67 -1.35
N SER A 181 -1.92 13.28 -0.22
CA SER A 181 -1.26 12.48 0.81
C SER A 181 -1.34 10.97 0.60
N VAL A 182 -1.90 10.46 -0.50
CA VAL A 182 -2.12 9.02 -0.72
C VAL A 182 -0.87 8.36 -1.32
N GLY A 183 -0.38 7.30 -0.67
CA GLY A 183 0.82 6.58 -1.10
C GLY A 183 0.53 5.52 -2.17
N ARG A 184 1.56 5.19 -2.97
CA ARG A 184 1.50 4.17 -4.03
C ARG A 184 0.98 2.81 -3.54
N LEU A 185 1.40 2.40 -2.34
CA LEU A 185 1.00 1.13 -1.72
C LEU A 185 -0.50 1.03 -1.48
N VAL A 186 -1.14 2.14 -1.07
CA VAL A 186 -2.59 2.17 -0.80
C VAL A 186 -3.38 2.02 -2.10
N ILE A 187 -2.88 2.57 -3.21
CA ILE A 187 -3.51 2.40 -4.52
C ILE A 187 -3.34 0.96 -5.02
N GLY A 188 -2.16 0.38 -4.84
CA GLY A 188 -1.90 -1.04 -5.13
C GLY A 188 -2.84 -1.95 -4.34
N LEU A 189 -3.04 -1.66 -3.05
CA LEU A 189 -3.98 -2.35 -2.18
C LEU A 189 -5.42 -2.19 -2.66
N LEU A 190 -5.86 -0.95 -2.94
CA LEU A 190 -7.20 -0.63 -3.44
C LEU A 190 -7.53 -1.43 -4.71
N ARG A 191 -6.66 -1.39 -5.73
CA ARG A 191 -6.86 -2.12 -6.99
C ARG A 191 -6.88 -3.63 -6.77
N ARG A 192 -5.96 -4.16 -5.97
CA ARG A 192 -5.89 -5.61 -5.70
C ARG A 192 -7.12 -6.12 -4.97
N LYS A 193 -7.56 -5.42 -3.94
CA LYS A 193 -8.75 -5.79 -3.18
C LYS A 193 -10.00 -5.65 -4.05
N ALA A 194 -10.08 -4.62 -4.90
CA ALA A 194 -11.16 -4.49 -5.88
C ALA A 194 -11.19 -5.68 -6.86
N MET A 195 -10.04 -6.09 -7.40
CA MET A 195 -9.92 -7.28 -8.26
C MET A 195 -10.31 -8.57 -7.54
N LEU A 196 -9.89 -8.76 -6.29
CA LEU A 196 -10.27 -9.91 -5.49
C LEU A 196 -11.79 -9.95 -5.27
N SER A 197 -12.38 -8.81 -4.91
CA SER A 197 -13.83 -8.68 -4.76
C SER A 197 -14.57 -8.93 -6.06
N LEU A 198 -14.05 -8.48 -7.21
CA LEU A 198 -14.59 -8.83 -8.53
C LEU A 198 -14.58 -10.34 -8.77
N SER A 199 -13.50 -11.04 -8.39
CA SER A 199 -13.43 -12.50 -8.52
C SER A 199 -14.50 -13.19 -7.67
N LYS A 200 -14.71 -12.72 -6.43
CA LYS A 200 -15.75 -13.26 -5.54
C LYS A 200 -17.17 -12.96 -6.07
N LEU A 201 -17.38 -11.79 -6.68
CA LEU A 201 -18.66 -11.43 -7.28
C LEU A 201 -19.00 -12.17 -8.58
N LYS A 202 -18.07 -12.99 -9.12
CA LYS A 202 -18.30 -13.81 -10.32
C LYS A 202 -18.80 -15.22 -10.03
N THR A 203 -18.74 -15.69 -8.78
CA THR A 203 -19.17 -17.05 -8.42
C THR A 203 -20.71 -17.16 -8.36
N ALA A 204 -21.27 -18.28 -8.83
CA ALA A 204 -22.73 -18.48 -8.97
C ALA A 204 -23.52 -18.40 -7.65
N SER A 205 -22.87 -18.63 -6.50
CA SER A 205 -23.46 -18.57 -5.15
C SER A 205 -23.05 -17.30 -4.39
N PHE A 206 -23.01 -16.15 -5.07
CA PHE A 206 -22.49 -14.93 -4.46
C PHE A 206 -23.41 -14.41 -3.34
N SER A 207 -22.78 -13.87 -2.29
CA SER A 207 -23.40 -13.02 -1.29
C SER A 207 -22.59 -11.74 -1.18
N LEU A 208 -23.24 -10.59 -0.98
CA LEU A 208 -22.54 -9.33 -0.69
C LEU A 208 -21.62 -9.46 0.54
N SER A 209 -21.91 -10.37 1.46
CA SER A 209 -21.03 -10.63 2.61
C SER A 209 -19.63 -11.12 2.19
N SER A 210 -19.51 -11.78 1.02
CA SER A 210 -18.25 -12.39 0.57
C SER A 210 -17.16 -11.37 0.22
N ILE A 211 -17.53 -10.13 -0.16
CA ILE A 211 -16.56 -9.11 -0.56
C ILE A 211 -15.87 -8.44 0.64
N PHE A 212 -16.44 -8.55 1.84
CA PHE A 212 -15.86 -8.01 3.06
C PHE A 212 -14.79 -8.95 3.63
N ASP A 213 -13.78 -8.37 4.27
CA ASP A 213 -12.75 -9.08 5.03
C ASP A 213 -13.02 -8.90 6.53
N LEU A 214 -14.00 -9.66 7.04
CA LEU A 214 -14.46 -9.52 8.42
C LEU A 214 -13.42 -10.01 9.45
N SER A 215 -12.41 -10.77 9.02
CA SER A 215 -11.25 -11.11 9.85
C SER A 215 -10.52 -9.89 10.38
N ALA A 216 -10.52 -8.78 9.62
CA ALA A 216 -9.92 -7.52 10.05
C ALA A 216 -10.72 -6.79 11.13
N ILE A 217 -12.04 -7.03 11.21
CA ILE A 217 -12.92 -6.41 12.21
C ILE A 217 -12.98 -7.26 13.49
N GLN A 218 -13.05 -8.59 13.35
CA GLN A 218 -13.16 -9.50 14.48
C GLN A 218 -11.85 -9.60 15.28
N ASN A 219 -10.72 -9.49 14.59
CA ASN A 219 -9.42 -9.43 15.22
C ASN A 219 -8.97 -7.97 15.21
N GLY A 220 -9.53 -7.13 16.08
CA GLY A 220 -9.11 -5.73 16.19
C GLY A 220 -7.57 -5.62 16.17
N ASN A 221 -7.02 -5.00 15.12
CA ASN A 221 -5.58 -4.87 14.80
C ASN A 221 -4.82 -6.09 14.24
N ASP A 222 -5.48 -7.21 13.92
CA ASP A 222 -4.83 -8.50 13.61
C ASP A 222 -5.04 -8.98 12.16
N ALA A 223 -5.47 -8.12 11.24
CA ALA A 223 -5.35 -8.40 9.80
C ALA A 223 -3.90 -8.22 9.35
N THR A 224 -3.15 -9.33 9.34
CA THR A 224 -1.76 -9.50 8.91
C THR A 224 -1.54 -9.21 7.42
N ASN A 225 -1.62 -7.93 7.05
CA ASN A 225 -0.71 -7.38 6.04
C ASN A 225 0.44 -6.75 6.81
N THR A 226 1.31 -7.59 7.34
CA THR A 226 2.56 -7.14 7.93
C THR A 226 3.49 -6.76 6.78
N GLU A 227 3.79 -5.47 6.69
CA GLU A 227 4.64 -4.90 5.65
C GLU A 227 6.01 -4.59 6.22
N LEU A 228 7.05 -5.07 5.55
CA LEU A 228 8.43 -4.71 5.80
C LEU A 228 8.93 -3.84 4.66
N GLN A 229 9.44 -2.64 4.96
CA GLN A 229 10.06 -1.76 3.98
C GLN A 229 11.57 -1.71 4.19
N LEU A 230 12.32 -1.88 3.11
CA LEU A 230 13.77 -1.86 3.05
C LEU A 230 14.22 -0.84 2.01
N THR A 231 15.26 -0.07 2.31
CA THR A 231 15.89 0.83 1.34
C THR A 231 17.11 0.15 0.74
N LEU A 232 17.06 -0.12 -0.56
CA LEU A 232 18.15 -0.66 -1.37
C LEU A 232 18.82 0.46 -2.18
N ALA A 233 19.93 0.13 -2.85
CA ALA A 233 20.47 1.03 -3.85
C ALA A 233 19.42 1.24 -4.98
N PRO A 234 19.23 2.49 -5.46
CA PRO A 234 18.42 2.74 -6.65
C PRO A 234 19.07 2.08 -7.88
N GLU A 235 18.29 1.92 -8.95
CA GLU A 235 18.73 1.37 -10.23
C GLU A 235 19.13 -0.12 -10.24
N LEU A 236 18.77 -0.91 -9.22
CA LEU A 236 18.98 -2.35 -9.28
C LEU A 236 18.04 -3.00 -10.30
N PRO A 237 18.52 -3.96 -11.12
CA PRO A 237 17.63 -4.76 -11.95
C PRO A 237 16.60 -5.47 -11.07
N PRO A 238 15.29 -5.27 -11.28
CA PRO A 238 14.31 -5.82 -10.36
C PRO A 238 14.33 -7.35 -10.27
N SER A 239 14.68 -8.04 -11.38
CA SER A 239 14.89 -9.49 -11.39
C SER A 239 15.92 -9.96 -10.35
N LYS A 240 17.02 -9.21 -10.18
CA LYS A 240 18.04 -9.52 -9.18
C LYS A 240 17.54 -9.30 -7.76
N VAL A 241 16.72 -8.27 -7.53
CA VAL A 241 16.12 -8.01 -6.20
C VAL A 241 15.22 -9.16 -5.79
N LEU A 242 14.35 -9.63 -6.69
CA LEU A 242 13.47 -10.77 -6.41
C LEU A 242 14.26 -12.07 -6.22
N GLU A 243 15.27 -12.32 -7.06
CA GLU A 243 16.16 -13.48 -6.90
C GLU A 243 16.86 -13.46 -5.54
N ALA A 244 17.32 -12.29 -5.08
CA ALA A 244 17.96 -12.15 -3.79
C ALA A 244 16.99 -12.37 -2.62
N VAL A 245 15.75 -11.90 -2.72
CA VAL A 245 14.69 -12.17 -1.74
C VAL A 245 14.39 -13.67 -1.66
N ASN A 246 14.21 -14.32 -2.81
CA ASN A 246 13.98 -15.77 -2.87
C ASN A 246 15.18 -16.55 -2.32
N THR A 247 16.41 -16.15 -2.63
CA THR A 247 17.65 -16.73 -2.07
C THR A 247 17.65 -16.66 -0.55
N VAL A 248 17.21 -15.55 0.04
CA VAL A 248 17.13 -15.43 1.51
C VAL A 248 16.10 -16.40 2.07
N PHE A 249 14.91 -16.49 1.47
CA PHE A 249 13.86 -17.37 1.97
C PHE A 249 14.19 -18.86 1.77
N GLU A 250 14.58 -19.26 0.56
CA GLU A 250 14.82 -20.65 0.18
C GLU A 250 16.19 -21.15 0.68
N ASP A 251 17.27 -20.46 0.31
CA ASP A 251 18.61 -20.99 0.58
C ASP A 251 19.06 -20.74 2.01
N ILE A 252 18.81 -19.53 2.53
CA ILE A 252 19.33 -19.12 3.83
C ILE A 252 18.40 -19.59 4.94
N LEU A 253 17.09 -19.36 4.81
CA LEU A 253 16.11 -19.68 5.85
C LEU A 253 15.49 -21.07 5.71
N LYS A 254 15.78 -21.78 4.61
CA LYS A 254 15.29 -23.13 4.34
C LYS A 254 13.77 -23.21 4.37
N LEU A 255 13.13 -22.18 3.84
CA LEU A 255 11.70 -22.18 3.57
C LEU A 255 11.46 -22.89 2.25
N ASP A 256 10.52 -23.81 2.23
CA ASP A 256 10.18 -24.57 1.04
C ASP A 256 9.22 -23.73 0.18
N LEU A 257 9.58 -23.48 -1.07
CA LEU A 257 8.72 -22.78 -2.02
C LEU A 257 7.53 -23.67 -2.40
N ILE A 258 6.31 -23.18 -2.24
CA ILE A 258 5.11 -23.81 -2.75
C ILE A 258 5.06 -23.51 -4.26
N PRO A 259 5.19 -24.51 -5.15
CA PRO A 259 5.08 -24.28 -6.58
C PRO A 259 3.65 -23.83 -6.87
N GLU A 260 3.47 -22.54 -7.15
CA GLU A 260 2.16 -22.04 -7.53
C GLU A 260 1.73 -22.68 -8.86
N GLN A 261 0.55 -23.31 -8.89
CA GLN A 261 -0.20 -23.46 -10.13
C GLN A 261 -0.44 -22.04 -10.66
N THR A 262 0.12 -21.74 -11.82
CA THR A 262 0.10 -20.43 -12.47
C THR A 262 -1.33 -19.91 -12.69
N ASN A 263 -1.95 -19.35 -11.65
CA ASN A 263 -3.14 -18.53 -11.81
C ASN A 263 -2.67 -17.20 -12.40
N LYS A 264 -2.73 -17.14 -13.74
CA LYS A 264 -2.57 -15.98 -14.63
C LYS A 264 -2.02 -14.74 -13.92
N ARG A 265 -0.68 -14.60 -13.94
CA ARG A 265 0.02 -13.37 -13.59
C ARG A 265 -0.67 -12.21 -14.33
N HIS A 266 -1.22 -11.25 -13.60
CA HIS A 266 -1.67 -9.99 -14.19
C HIS A 266 -0.42 -9.23 -14.65
N LYS A 267 -0.23 -9.14 -15.96
CA LYS A 267 0.79 -8.29 -16.59
C LYS A 267 0.39 -6.83 -16.31
N PHE A 268 0.94 -6.23 -15.26
CA PHE A 268 0.87 -4.79 -15.06
C PHE A 268 2.06 -4.13 -15.78
N GLU A 269 1.78 -3.15 -16.62
CA GLU A 269 2.76 -2.31 -17.35
C GLU A 269 3.40 -1.27 -16.42
N SER A 270 4.00 -1.71 -15.31
CA SER A 270 4.70 -0.84 -14.37
C SER A 270 6.20 -1.11 -14.43
N LYS A 271 7.02 -0.04 -14.38
CA LYS A 271 8.48 -0.13 -14.19
C LYS A 271 8.86 -0.77 -12.84
N ALA A 272 7.97 -0.70 -11.85
CA ALA A 272 8.13 -1.36 -10.56
C ALA A 272 7.82 -2.85 -10.67
N LEU A 273 8.68 -3.68 -10.07
CA LEU A 273 8.50 -5.12 -10.05
C LEU A 273 7.50 -5.51 -8.97
N GLN A 274 6.60 -6.40 -9.36
CA GLN A 274 5.69 -7.09 -8.45
C GLN A 274 5.95 -8.61 -8.55
N GLY A 275 6.57 -9.17 -7.52
CA GLY A 275 6.74 -10.60 -7.32
C GLY A 275 5.73 -11.15 -6.33
N TYR A 276 5.33 -12.41 -6.49
CA TYR A 276 4.50 -13.13 -5.54
C TYR A 276 5.05 -14.55 -5.42
N SER A 277 5.37 -14.96 -4.20
CA SER A 277 5.88 -16.29 -3.89
C SER A 277 5.19 -16.81 -2.63
N CYS A 278 4.82 -18.07 -2.61
CA CYS A 278 4.28 -18.73 -1.42
C CYS A 278 5.30 -19.72 -0.87
N TYR A 279 5.46 -19.70 0.44
CA TYR A 279 6.42 -20.51 1.16
C TYR A 279 5.73 -21.29 2.27
N PHE A 280 6.28 -22.45 2.58
CA PHE A 280 5.97 -23.16 3.80
C PHE A 280 7.22 -23.44 4.61
N SER A 281 7.03 -23.63 5.91
CA SER A 281 8.07 -24.08 6.81
C SER A 281 7.58 -25.28 7.60
N THR A 282 8.42 -26.28 7.75
CA THR A 282 8.19 -27.45 8.63
C THR A 282 8.75 -27.24 10.03
N CYS A 283 9.58 -26.21 10.25
CA CYS A 283 10.15 -25.87 11.56
C CYS A 283 10.30 -24.35 11.78
N GLU A 284 10.56 -23.93 13.01
CA GLU A 284 10.68 -22.51 13.38
C GLU A 284 12.12 -22.02 13.20
N THR A 285 12.58 -21.93 11.95
CA THR A 285 13.97 -21.51 11.65
C THR A 285 14.29 -20.09 12.14
N TRP A 286 13.29 -19.28 12.44
CA TRP A 286 13.43 -17.92 12.99
C TRP A 286 13.68 -17.86 14.51
N ILE A 287 13.48 -18.96 15.26
CA ILE A 287 13.64 -19.00 16.72
C ILE A 287 14.95 -19.71 17.09
N GLY A 288 15.56 -19.31 18.22
CA GLY A 288 16.72 -20.02 18.78
C GLY A 288 18.03 -19.88 17.98
N ARG A 289 18.07 -18.99 16.98
CA ARG A 289 19.24 -18.80 16.09
C ARG A 289 20.51 -18.35 16.81
N ARG A 290 20.39 -17.49 17.83
CA ARG A 290 21.53 -16.83 18.50
C ARG A 290 22.56 -17.79 19.12
N PRO A 291 22.19 -18.79 19.95
CA PRO A 291 23.17 -19.75 20.49
C PRO A 291 23.85 -20.57 19.39
N ILE A 292 23.08 -21.01 18.38
CA ILE A 292 23.59 -21.81 17.25
C ILE A 292 24.58 -20.97 16.42
N LYS A 293 24.23 -19.71 16.10
CA LYS A 293 25.10 -18.78 15.37
C LYS A 293 26.44 -18.58 16.08
N ARG A 294 26.43 -18.40 17.41
CA ARG A 294 27.66 -18.25 18.22
C ARG A 294 28.54 -19.50 18.16
N GLU A 295 27.93 -20.69 18.21
CA GLU A 295 28.67 -21.94 18.13
C GLU A 295 29.33 -22.13 16.76
N ILE A 296 28.58 -21.88 15.68
CA ILE A 296 29.08 -21.98 14.31
C ILE A 296 30.20 -20.97 14.07
N GLN A 297 30.04 -19.71 14.47
CA GLN A 297 31.08 -18.69 14.34
C GLN A 297 32.34 -19.03 15.14
N LYS A 298 32.19 -19.65 16.32
CA LYS A 298 33.33 -20.12 17.11
C LYS A 298 34.09 -21.25 16.42
N LYS A 299 33.37 -22.18 15.78
CA LYS A 299 33.93 -23.32 15.03
C LYS A 299 34.52 -22.89 13.68
N HIS A 300 33.96 -21.86 13.05
CA HIS A 300 34.29 -21.42 11.70
C HIS A 300 34.49 -19.90 11.62
N LYS A 301 35.69 -19.43 11.98
CA LYS A 301 36.00 -18.00 12.11
C LYS A 301 36.04 -17.21 10.78
N ASN A 302 36.18 -17.89 9.64
CA ASN A 302 36.41 -17.27 8.33
C ASN A 302 35.25 -17.43 7.34
N LEU A 303 34.08 -17.90 7.79
CA LEU A 303 32.93 -18.04 6.89
C LEU A 303 32.28 -16.69 6.61
N ALA A 304 31.80 -16.51 5.37
CA ALA A 304 30.98 -15.36 5.04
C ALA A 304 29.65 -15.42 5.82
N MET A 305 29.05 -14.25 6.10
CA MET A 305 27.82 -14.18 6.89
C MET A 305 26.68 -15.01 6.27
N LYS A 306 26.59 -15.05 4.92
CA LYS A 306 25.61 -15.88 4.19
C LYS A 306 25.75 -17.36 4.59
N ASP A 307 26.96 -17.89 4.56
CA ASP A 307 27.23 -19.30 4.86
C ASP A 307 26.97 -19.62 6.33
N VAL A 308 27.30 -18.70 7.23
CA VAL A 308 26.98 -18.82 8.66
C VAL A 308 25.47 -18.93 8.86
N GLU A 309 24.67 -18.03 8.28
CA GLU A 309 23.21 -18.06 8.44
C GLU A 309 22.56 -19.30 7.79
N GLN A 310 23.06 -19.73 6.64
CA GLN A 310 22.62 -20.96 5.99
C GLN A 310 22.90 -22.18 6.89
N MET A 311 24.10 -22.25 7.50
CA MET A 311 24.42 -23.32 8.45
C MET A 311 23.56 -23.28 9.72
N VAL A 312 23.22 -22.08 10.21
CA VAL A 312 22.31 -21.92 11.37
C VAL A 312 20.96 -22.54 11.06
N SER A 313 20.34 -22.18 9.92
CA SER A 313 19.03 -22.69 9.54
C SER A 313 19.05 -24.21 9.33
N SER A 314 20.07 -24.73 8.63
CA SER A 314 20.21 -26.19 8.46
C SER A 314 20.41 -26.92 9.79
N THR A 315 21.09 -26.30 10.76
CA THR A 315 21.26 -26.90 12.10
C THR A 315 19.95 -26.92 12.87
N ILE A 316 19.15 -25.84 12.81
CA ILE A 316 17.81 -25.80 13.41
C ILE A 316 16.92 -26.88 12.80
N GLN A 317 16.87 -26.95 11.47
CA GLN A 317 16.04 -27.93 10.76
C GLN A 317 16.42 -29.38 11.14
N ARG A 318 17.71 -29.70 11.23
CA ARG A 318 18.18 -31.02 11.71
C ARG A 318 17.79 -31.30 13.16
N ASN A 319 17.90 -30.31 14.04
CA ASN A 319 17.53 -30.47 15.46
C ASN A 319 16.01 -30.64 15.64
N SER A 320 15.20 -29.99 14.80
CA SER A 320 13.74 -30.02 14.89
C SER A 320 13.12 -31.27 14.26
N LEU A 321 13.71 -31.86 13.23
CA LEU A 321 13.13 -33.01 12.51
C LEU A 321 13.36 -34.38 13.17
N GLY A 322 14.12 -34.46 14.27
CA GLY A 322 14.44 -35.73 14.93
C GLY A 322 15.20 -36.72 14.03
N TRP A 323 15.50 -37.91 14.55
CA TRP A 323 16.20 -38.96 13.77
C TRP A 323 15.29 -39.63 12.71
N ASP A 324 13.96 -39.55 12.89
CA ASP A 324 12.97 -40.24 12.05
C ASP A 324 12.40 -39.41 10.89
N GLY A 325 12.77 -38.12 10.76
CA GLY A 325 12.68 -37.35 9.52
C GLY A 325 11.33 -37.29 8.79
N LYS A 326 10.19 -37.39 9.48
CA LYS A 326 8.87 -37.54 8.84
C LYS A 326 7.73 -36.75 9.48
N SER A 327 7.89 -35.45 9.67
CA SER A 327 6.72 -34.57 9.63
C SER A 327 6.86 -33.67 8.42
N ASN A 328 6.20 -34.04 7.32
CA ASN A 328 6.06 -33.19 6.14
C ASN A 328 4.93 -32.18 6.29
N ASP A 329 4.22 -32.19 7.43
CA ASP A 329 3.11 -31.28 7.66
C ASP A 329 3.64 -29.86 7.83
N PRO A 330 3.16 -28.89 7.02
CA PRO A 330 3.62 -27.53 7.11
C PRO A 330 3.20 -26.93 8.44
N LEU A 331 4.17 -26.42 9.20
CA LEU A 331 3.93 -25.71 10.46
C LEU A 331 3.30 -24.34 10.20
N LEU A 332 3.73 -23.70 9.12
CA LEU A 332 3.30 -22.38 8.69
C LEU A 332 3.36 -22.31 7.18
N GLU A 333 2.30 -21.79 6.56
CA GLU A 333 2.31 -21.39 5.15
C GLU A 333 1.97 -19.90 5.05
N PHE A 334 2.72 -19.19 4.24
CA PHE A 334 2.49 -17.78 3.98
C PHE A 334 2.97 -17.40 2.60
N CYS A 335 2.42 -16.32 2.07
CA CYS A 335 2.87 -15.75 0.81
C CYS A 335 3.51 -14.40 1.06
N VAL A 336 4.54 -14.12 0.28
CA VAL A 336 5.27 -12.87 0.28
C VAL A 336 5.05 -12.22 -1.06
N GLU A 337 4.42 -11.05 -1.03
CA GLU A 337 4.42 -10.18 -2.18
C GLU A 337 5.59 -9.21 -2.08
N THR A 338 6.36 -9.12 -3.16
CA THR A 338 7.56 -8.31 -3.26
C THR A 338 7.28 -7.15 -4.21
N LEU A 339 7.38 -5.93 -3.71
CA LEU A 339 7.20 -4.70 -4.48
C LEU A 339 8.52 -3.93 -4.47
N TYR A 340 9.17 -3.76 -5.62
CA TYR A 340 10.40 -2.98 -5.72
C TYR A 340 10.24 -1.82 -6.70
N ASP A 341 10.54 -0.62 -6.20
CA ASP A 341 10.57 0.60 -6.98
C ASP A 341 12.02 0.97 -7.32
N PRO A 342 12.46 0.80 -8.58
CA PRO A 342 13.85 1.03 -8.99
C PRO A 342 14.25 2.51 -8.92
N ASP A 343 13.29 3.42 -9.02
CA ASP A 343 13.55 4.86 -9.02
C ASP A 343 13.84 5.36 -7.60
N THR A 344 13.17 4.79 -6.60
CA THR A 344 13.37 5.15 -5.18
C THR A 344 14.28 4.19 -4.42
N GLY A 345 14.56 3.01 -4.98
CA GLY A 345 15.29 1.94 -4.31
C GLY A 345 14.49 1.27 -3.17
N ILE A 346 13.19 1.57 -3.03
CA ILE A 346 12.36 1.02 -1.94
C ILE A 346 11.88 -0.39 -2.31
N LEU A 347 12.20 -1.35 -1.45
CA LEU A 347 11.69 -2.72 -1.47
C LEU A 347 10.66 -2.88 -0.35
N SER A 348 9.43 -3.23 -0.69
CA SER A 348 8.36 -3.58 0.24
C SER A 348 8.04 -5.09 0.14
N LEU A 349 8.04 -5.76 1.28
CA LEU A 349 7.68 -7.17 1.42
C LEU A 349 6.38 -7.25 2.25
N GLN A 350 5.31 -7.74 1.62
CA GLN A 350 4.02 -7.92 2.28
C GLN A 350 3.78 -9.40 2.56
N PHE A 351 3.68 -9.74 3.84
CA PHE A 351 3.45 -11.10 4.28
C PHE A 351 1.94 -11.33 4.44
N ARG A 352 1.46 -12.45 3.90
CA ARG A 352 0.09 -12.93 4.07
C ARG A 352 0.09 -14.36 4.55
N ARG A 353 -0.55 -14.62 5.68
CA ARG A 353 -0.76 -15.98 6.17
C ARG A 353 -1.67 -16.77 5.22
N ASN A 354 -1.27 -17.99 4.87
CA ASN A 354 -2.13 -18.97 4.21
C ASN A 354 -2.61 -20.03 5.22
N MET A 355 -1.70 -20.60 6.01
CA MET A 355 -1.97 -21.65 7.00
C MET A 355 -1.07 -21.50 8.25
N GLY A 356 -1.47 -22.07 9.38
CA GLY A 356 -0.67 -22.12 10.62
C GLY A 356 -1.09 -21.08 11.67
N ASP A 357 -0.41 -21.09 12.82
CA ASP A 357 -0.69 -20.20 13.96
C ASP A 357 -0.30 -18.74 13.64
N MET A 358 -1.22 -17.81 13.91
CA MET A 358 -1.02 -16.37 13.73
C MET A 358 0.17 -15.85 14.54
N LYS A 359 0.38 -16.35 15.75
CA LYS A 359 1.52 -15.97 16.58
C LYS A 359 2.84 -16.23 15.86
N LYS A 360 2.92 -17.35 15.13
CA LYS A 360 4.11 -17.72 14.34
C LYS A 360 4.35 -16.79 13.15
N VAL A 361 3.28 -16.26 12.55
CA VAL A 361 3.38 -15.24 11.49
C VAL A 361 3.91 -13.92 12.03
N ILE A 362 3.46 -13.52 13.22
CA ILE A 362 3.96 -12.32 13.89
C ILE A 362 5.43 -12.53 14.30
N ASP A 363 5.76 -13.70 14.85
CA ASP A 363 7.13 -14.05 15.25
C ASP A 363 8.09 -14.05 14.05
N ILE A 364 7.70 -14.68 12.92
CA ILE A 364 8.54 -14.70 11.71
C ILE A 364 8.65 -13.29 11.09
N PHE A 365 7.58 -12.48 11.15
CA PHE A 365 7.63 -11.10 10.66
C PHE A 365 8.57 -10.22 11.50
N HIS A 366 8.48 -10.27 12.83
CA HIS A 366 9.39 -9.55 13.70
C HIS A 366 10.83 -10.06 13.55
N PHE A 367 11.00 -11.36 13.32
CA PHE A 367 12.29 -11.90 12.93
C PHE A 367 12.78 -11.25 11.63
N PHE A 368 11.96 -11.17 10.58
CA PHE A 368 12.35 -10.51 9.33
C PHE A 368 12.69 -9.03 9.52
N GLN A 369 11.87 -8.28 10.26
CA GLN A 369 12.19 -6.90 10.62
C GLN A 369 13.59 -6.83 11.23
N GLN A 370 13.89 -7.62 12.25
CA GLN A 370 15.21 -7.59 12.87
C GLN A 370 16.33 -8.13 11.97
N PHE A 371 16.08 -9.19 11.21
CA PHE A 371 17.03 -9.85 10.32
C PHE A 371 17.45 -8.92 9.18
N PHE A 372 16.53 -8.08 8.71
CA PHE A 372 16.80 -7.11 7.65
C PHE A 372 17.21 -5.72 8.19
N GLU A 373 16.72 -5.27 9.36
CA GLU A 373 17.02 -3.95 9.97
C GLU A 373 18.34 -3.92 10.77
N LYS A 374 18.62 -4.92 11.64
CA LYS A 374 19.84 -4.86 12.49
C LYS A 374 21.12 -5.13 11.72
N ASP A 375 21.08 -6.06 10.77
CA ASP A 375 22.20 -6.39 9.88
C ASP A 375 22.15 -5.59 8.56
N ASN A 376 21.31 -4.53 8.51
CA ASN A 376 21.04 -3.62 7.38
C ASN A 376 21.50 -4.16 6.03
N CYS A 377 20.66 -5.03 5.48
CA CYS A 377 20.80 -5.46 4.10
C CYS A 377 22.12 -6.19 3.80
N GLN A 378 23.00 -6.53 4.74
CA GLN A 378 24.34 -7.02 4.35
C GLN A 378 24.27 -8.38 3.67
N ILE A 379 23.37 -9.26 4.09
CA ILE A 379 23.13 -10.53 3.40
C ILE A 379 22.49 -10.28 2.03
N LEU A 380 21.43 -9.45 1.96
CA LEU A 380 20.79 -9.07 0.70
C LEU A 380 21.76 -8.37 -0.27
N ARG A 381 22.60 -7.44 0.21
CA ARG A 381 23.64 -6.72 -0.51
C ARG A 381 24.78 -7.64 -0.92
N ASN A 382 25.17 -8.60 -0.08
CA ASN A 382 26.17 -9.61 -0.43
C ASN A 382 25.62 -10.52 -1.55
N VAL A 383 24.35 -10.92 -1.47
CA VAL A 383 23.68 -11.68 -2.53
C VAL A 383 23.56 -10.84 -3.80
N LEU A 384 23.25 -9.55 -3.68
CA LEU A 384 23.20 -8.59 -4.79
C LEU A 384 24.59 -8.11 -5.28
N SER A 385 25.67 -8.55 -4.62
CA SER A 385 27.06 -8.13 -4.89
C SER A 385 27.28 -6.61 -4.89
N LEU A 386 26.62 -5.87 -3.99
CA LEU A 386 26.70 -4.40 -3.93
C LEU A 386 27.90 -3.90 -3.13
N PRO A 387 28.63 -2.86 -3.60
CA PRO A 387 29.76 -2.30 -2.89
C PRO A 387 29.34 -1.63 -1.57
N PHE A 388 30.25 -1.64 -0.60
CA PHE A 388 30.03 -1.04 0.72
C PHE A 388 30.19 0.48 0.63
N ASN A 389 29.10 1.24 0.79
CA ASN A 389 29.22 2.67 1.08
C ASN A 389 29.58 2.80 2.56
N ALA A 390 30.86 3.09 2.84
CA ALA A 390 31.29 3.48 4.18
C ALA A 390 30.54 4.75 4.61
N PRO A 391 30.18 4.90 5.89
CA PRO A 391 29.64 6.17 6.39
C PRO A 391 30.65 7.29 6.08
N PRO A 392 30.18 8.51 5.74
CA PRO A 392 31.07 9.62 5.44
C PRO A 392 32.00 9.84 6.64
N ALA A 393 33.31 9.76 6.38
CA ALA A 393 34.31 10.07 7.38
C ALA A 393 34.04 11.49 7.88
N GLY A 394 33.75 11.61 9.18
CA GLY A 394 33.69 12.91 9.84
C GLY A 394 34.99 13.67 9.62
N PRO A 395 34.96 15.01 9.59
CA PRO A 395 36.14 15.81 9.29
C PRO A 395 37.23 15.54 10.32
N THR A 396 38.33 14.92 9.88
CA THR A 396 39.55 14.81 10.66
C THR A 396 40.16 16.20 10.80
N SER A 397 40.00 16.79 11.98
CA SER A 397 40.71 18.02 12.37
C SER A 397 42.19 17.71 12.55
N SER A 398 42.96 17.86 11.47
CA SER A 398 44.42 17.93 11.52
C SER A 398 44.83 19.32 12.01
N SER A 399 45.13 19.45 13.30
CA SER A 399 45.83 20.59 13.86
C SER A 399 47.30 20.55 13.44
N THR A 400 47.69 21.39 12.47
CA THR A 400 49.09 21.74 12.21
C THR A 400 49.61 22.67 13.31
N PRO A 401 50.82 22.43 13.87
CA PRO A 401 51.45 23.39 14.78
C PRO A 401 52.10 24.53 13.99
N SER A 402 51.84 25.77 14.41
CA SER A 402 52.49 26.98 13.88
C SER A 402 54.02 26.95 14.09
N PRO A 403 54.83 27.38 13.11
CA PRO A 403 56.24 27.62 13.32
C PRO A 403 56.48 29.00 13.95
N ASN A 404 57.39 29.00 14.91
CA ASN A 404 57.93 30.17 15.61
C ASN A 404 58.44 31.24 14.63
N ALA A 405 58.04 32.49 14.88
CA ALA A 405 58.71 33.66 14.35
C ALA A 405 60.02 33.88 15.11
N MET A 406 61.12 33.93 14.36
CA MET A 406 62.44 34.33 14.81
C MET A 406 62.68 35.74 14.25
N GLU A 407 63.08 36.66 15.13
CA GLU A 407 63.52 38.03 14.82
C GLU A 407 64.80 38.08 13.96
N ILE A 408 65.11 39.31 13.51
CA ILE A 408 66.31 39.84 12.81
C ILE A 408 66.05 40.02 11.30
N ASP A 409 66.05 41.21 10.67
CA ASP A 409 66.53 42.57 10.97
C ASP A 409 65.45 43.65 10.68
#